data_AF-A0A916IBC6-F1
#
_entry.id   AF-A0A916IBC6-F1
#
_cell.length_a   1.000
_cell.length_b   1.000
_cell.length_c   1.000
_cell.angle_alpha   90.00
_cell.angle_beta   90.00
_cell.angle_gamma   90.00
#
_symmetry.space_group_name_H-M   'P 1'
#
loop_
_entity.id
_entity.type
_entity.pdbx_description
1 polymer ?
#
loop_
_entity_poly.entity_id
_entity_poly.type
_entity_poly.pdbx_seq_one_letter_code
_entity_poly.pdbx_strand_id
1 'polypeptide(L)'
;MAVVAVIGGLYLMLLAPTQAMQTLKIALDQVLLRLVPHDADFYPAVPVLSTTFSAWIIAFVFSGALLIMLAKKLYDGVKWARAAALGLFAIPSVAGITMMIPWFVLVLAEYPEKGVPPHTINGMPPAMPILFVNLLFYFIILLADQDTLKNKALKVVPYTALGIVSGMVFMNGQHGVRYFIHIPGEFITDANGLVAANPTPPPFTSALAHYITNLDHLDWRTFEMVSDQAVYSPQTLALLLGGFLLYISSVLLIVSIPLMAMKNKAGWYMATATALATAVVSFQGFVVRSSTEWLQGGLLSSVLLAILLIPAFKNLLIEKGE
;
A
#
# COMPACT_ATOMS: atom_id res chain seq x y z
N MET A 1 12.41 20.47 15.55
CA MET A 1 11.08 19.90 15.23
C MET A 1 10.18 20.89 14.47
N ALA A 2 9.97 22.12 14.97
CA ALA A 2 9.14 23.10 14.26
C ALA A 2 9.58 23.40 12.82
N VAL A 3 10.88 23.65 12.60
CA VAL A 3 11.46 23.86 11.25
C VAL A 3 11.18 22.66 10.33
N VAL A 4 11.36 21.44 10.83
CA VAL A 4 11.07 20.20 10.10
C VAL A 4 9.61 20.12 9.70
N ALA A 5 8.68 20.49 10.60
CA ALA A 5 7.26 20.49 10.30
C ALA A 5 6.87 21.56 9.26
N VAL A 6 7.47 22.75 9.31
CA VAL A 6 7.23 23.81 8.31
C VAL A 6 7.76 23.39 6.94
N ILE A 7 9.03 22.97 6.86
CA ILE A 7 9.65 22.56 5.59
C ILE A 7 8.93 21.33 5.01
N GLY A 8 8.72 20.31 5.84
CA GLY A 8 8.00 19.10 5.43
C GLY A 8 6.56 19.38 5.05
N GLY A 9 5.88 20.25 5.77
CA GLY A 9 4.49 20.63 5.45
C GLY A 9 4.37 21.34 4.11
N LEU A 10 5.26 22.30 3.84
CA LEU A 10 5.32 22.98 2.54
C LEU A 10 5.69 22.01 1.41
N TYR A 11 6.67 21.12 1.62
CA TYR A 11 7.02 20.09 0.65
C TYR A 11 5.83 19.20 0.27
N LEU A 12 5.09 18.71 1.27
CA LEU A 12 3.93 17.84 1.08
C LEU A 12 2.74 18.53 0.40
N MET A 13 2.62 19.84 0.54
CA MET A 13 1.55 20.61 -0.12
C MET A 13 1.92 21.04 -1.54
N LEU A 14 3.19 21.37 -1.79
CA LEU A 14 3.61 22.06 -3.01
C LEU A 14 4.29 21.15 -4.03
N LEU A 15 5.07 20.15 -3.59
CA LEU A 15 5.93 19.35 -4.47
C LEU A 15 5.50 17.89 -4.54
N ALA A 16 5.20 17.27 -3.40
CA ALA A 16 4.82 15.85 -3.35
C ALA A 16 3.59 15.48 -4.22
N PRO A 17 2.51 16.30 -4.30
CA PRO A 17 1.36 16.00 -5.15
C PRO A 17 1.74 15.88 -6.63
N THR A 18 2.56 16.80 -7.12
CA THR A 18 3.03 16.82 -8.51
C THR A 18 3.93 15.62 -8.81
N GLN A 19 4.83 15.28 -7.90
CA GLN A 19 5.71 14.11 -8.01
C GLN A 19 4.93 12.79 -8.07
N ALA A 20 3.91 12.64 -7.21
CA ALA A 20 3.03 11.49 -7.22
C ALA A 20 2.18 11.42 -8.49
N MET A 21 1.62 12.55 -8.94
CA MET A 21 0.80 12.59 -10.16
C MET A 21 1.62 12.29 -11.42
N GLN A 22 2.85 12.78 -11.52
CA GLN A 22 3.76 12.42 -12.62
C GLN A 22 4.07 10.92 -12.63
N THR A 23 4.33 10.34 -11.46
CA THR A 23 4.56 8.90 -11.31
C THR A 23 3.34 8.10 -11.75
N LEU A 24 2.14 8.49 -11.30
CA LEU A 24 0.88 7.87 -11.71
C LEU A 24 0.71 7.92 -13.23
N LYS A 25 0.84 9.12 -13.81
CA LYS A 25 0.61 9.31 -15.25
C LYS A 25 1.53 8.44 -16.09
N ILE A 26 2.81 8.40 -15.76
CA ILE A 26 3.78 7.54 -16.45
C ILE A 26 3.41 6.06 -16.29
N ALA A 27 3.05 5.62 -15.08
CA ALA A 27 2.63 4.24 -14.86
C ALA A 27 1.36 3.89 -15.65
N LEU A 28 0.37 4.77 -15.71
CA LEU A 28 -0.84 4.57 -16.48
C LEU A 28 -0.58 4.54 -17.99
N ASP A 29 0.27 5.43 -18.50
CA ASP A 29 0.68 5.41 -19.92
C ASP A 29 1.35 4.07 -20.26
N GLN A 30 2.25 3.58 -19.40
CA GLN A 30 2.89 2.27 -19.60
C GLN A 30 1.89 1.12 -19.52
N VAL A 31 0.96 1.13 -18.57
CA VAL A 31 -0.08 0.10 -18.49
C VAL A 31 -0.92 0.07 -19.75
N LEU A 32 -1.45 1.22 -20.17
CA LEU A 32 -2.42 1.30 -21.27
C LEU A 32 -1.79 1.05 -22.64
N LEU A 33 -0.57 1.54 -22.86
CA LEU A 33 0.06 1.49 -24.18
C LEU A 33 1.01 0.30 -24.37
N ARG A 34 1.59 -0.22 -23.28
CA ARG A 34 2.61 -1.29 -23.34
C ARG A 34 2.13 -2.63 -22.80
N LEU A 35 1.33 -2.64 -21.74
CA LEU A 35 0.98 -3.88 -21.04
C LEU A 35 -0.38 -4.44 -21.45
N VAL A 36 -1.43 -3.62 -21.35
CA VAL A 36 -2.83 -4.02 -21.63
C VAL A 36 -3.01 -4.63 -23.03
N PRO A 37 -2.36 -4.14 -24.11
CA PRO A 37 -2.50 -4.75 -25.44
C PRO A 37 -2.00 -6.21 -25.52
N HIS A 38 -1.14 -6.62 -24.58
CA HIS A 38 -0.54 -7.95 -24.55
C HIS A 38 -1.10 -8.83 -23.42
N ASP A 39 -1.62 -8.20 -22.36
CA ASP A 39 -2.22 -8.89 -21.22
C ASP A 39 -3.26 -8.00 -20.53
N ALA A 40 -4.53 -8.35 -20.71
CA ALA A 40 -5.67 -7.63 -20.15
C ALA A 40 -5.70 -7.65 -18.61
N ASP A 41 -4.98 -8.58 -17.94
CA ASP A 41 -4.91 -8.65 -16.48
C ASP A 41 -4.25 -7.42 -15.85
N PHE A 42 -3.56 -6.59 -16.65
CA PHE A 42 -3.02 -5.31 -16.18
C PHE A 42 -4.06 -4.18 -16.12
N TYR A 43 -5.19 -4.30 -16.82
CA TYR A 43 -6.21 -3.25 -16.85
C TYR A 43 -6.79 -2.87 -15.47
N PRO A 44 -7.10 -3.82 -14.55
CA PRO A 44 -7.58 -3.50 -13.21
C PRO A 44 -6.61 -2.64 -12.40
N ALA A 45 -5.31 -2.59 -12.77
CA ALA A 45 -4.37 -1.68 -12.13
C ALA A 45 -4.72 -0.21 -12.40
N VAL A 46 -5.34 0.14 -13.54
CA VAL A 46 -5.68 1.51 -13.90
C VAL A 46 -6.60 2.19 -12.87
N PRO A 47 -7.83 1.68 -12.60
CA PRO A 47 -8.71 2.30 -11.61
C PRO A 47 -8.17 2.17 -10.17
N VAL A 48 -7.50 1.06 -9.83
CA VAL A 48 -6.93 0.85 -8.48
C VAL A 48 -5.82 1.85 -8.19
N LEU A 49 -4.86 2.00 -9.10
CA LEU A 49 -3.76 2.95 -8.93
C LEU A 49 -4.25 4.39 -8.98
N SER A 50 -5.16 4.71 -9.90
CA SER A 50 -5.75 6.06 -9.97
C SER A 50 -6.40 6.45 -8.65
N THR A 51 -7.19 5.55 -8.06
CA THR A 51 -7.87 5.79 -6.78
C THR A 51 -6.89 5.88 -5.62
N THR A 52 -5.97 4.91 -5.50
CA THR A 52 -5.04 4.85 -4.36
C THR A 52 -4.01 5.97 -4.38
N PHE A 53 -3.46 6.34 -5.55
CA PHE A 53 -2.58 7.52 -5.67
C PHE A 53 -3.34 8.80 -5.32
N SER A 54 -4.57 8.97 -5.79
CA SER A 54 -5.38 10.15 -5.46
C SER A 54 -5.63 10.27 -3.96
N ALA A 55 -5.97 9.16 -3.30
CA ALA A 55 -6.15 9.12 -1.85
C ALA A 55 -4.86 9.53 -1.12
N TRP A 56 -3.70 9.02 -1.55
CA TRP A 56 -2.42 9.41 -0.97
C TRP A 56 -2.08 10.88 -1.21
N ILE A 57 -2.28 11.40 -2.42
CA ILE A 57 -2.03 12.81 -2.76
C ILE A 57 -2.86 13.73 -1.88
N ILE A 58 -4.15 13.42 -1.71
CA ILE A 58 -5.03 14.17 -0.80
C ILE A 58 -4.51 14.09 0.64
N ALA A 59 -4.10 12.91 1.09
CA ALA A 59 -3.52 12.72 2.41
C ALA A 59 -2.22 13.53 2.60
N PHE A 60 -1.40 13.72 1.56
CA PHE A 60 -0.20 14.58 1.62
C PHE A 60 -0.57 16.03 1.92
N VAL A 61 -1.55 16.57 1.20
CA VAL A 61 -1.99 17.96 1.38
C VAL A 61 -2.50 18.18 2.80
N PHE A 62 -3.36 17.29 3.32
CA PHE A 62 -3.84 17.37 4.70
C PHE A 62 -2.71 17.18 5.72
N SER A 63 -1.81 16.23 5.48
CA SER A 63 -0.68 15.99 6.38
C SER A 63 0.23 17.21 6.45
N GLY A 64 0.50 17.84 5.30
CA GLY A 64 1.32 19.04 5.22
C GLY A 64 0.69 20.24 5.91
N ALA A 65 -0.61 20.46 5.69
CA ALA A 65 -1.35 21.54 6.36
C ALA A 65 -1.34 21.36 7.88
N LEU A 66 -1.61 20.14 8.37
CA LEU A 66 -1.59 19.84 9.80
C LEU A 66 -0.19 20.00 10.41
N LEU A 67 0.88 19.61 9.71
CA LEU A 67 2.25 19.82 10.17
C LEU A 67 2.57 21.31 10.37
N ILE A 68 2.13 22.17 9.46
CA ILE A 68 2.28 23.63 9.59
C ILE A 68 1.49 24.14 10.80
N MET A 69 0.24 23.70 10.98
CA MET A 69 -0.57 24.07 12.14
C MET A 69 0.06 23.64 13.47
N LEU A 70 0.74 22.49 13.48
CA LEU A 70 1.42 21.96 14.67
C LEU A 70 2.79 22.59 14.93
N ALA A 71 3.34 23.41 14.01
CA ALA A 71 4.70 23.93 14.12
C ALA A 71 4.96 24.66 15.45
N LYS A 72 4.01 25.49 15.90
CA LYS A 72 4.13 26.18 17.21
C LYS A 72 4.13 25.20 18.38
N LYS A 73 3.21 24.22 18.39
CA LYS A 73 3.16 23.20 19.46
C LYS A 73 4.40 22.31 19.49
N LEU A 74 5.01 22.06 18.33
CA LEU A 74 6.28 21.35 18.20
C LEU A 74 7.47 22.18 18.69
N TYR A 75 7.42 23.51 18.51
CA TYR A 75 8.40 24.43 19.10
C TYR A 75 8.29 24.43 20.64
N ASP A 76 7.06 24.48 21.15
CA ASP A 76 6.76 24.44 22.59
C ASP A 76 7.04 23.07 23.25
N GLY A 77 7.50 22.07 22.49
CA GLY A 77 7.86 20.74 23.02
C GLY A 77 6.66 19.89 23.44
N VAL A 78 5.46 20.16 22.93
CA VAL A 78 4.24 19.46 23.32
C VAL A 78 4.25 18.01 22.83
N LYS A 79 4.18 17.07 23.78
CA LYS A 79 4.34 15.62 23.53
C LYS A 79 3.37 15.07 22.47
N TRP A 80 2.08 15.37 22.59
CA TRP A 80 1.07 14.87 21.63
C TRP A 80 1.26 15.44 20.22
N ALA A 81 1.75 16.68 20.10
CA ALA A 81 2.01 17.29 18.81
C ALA A 81 3.20 16.60 18.11
N ARG A 82 4.23 16.22 18.87
CA ARG A 82 5.34 15.41 18.36
C ARG A 82 4.86 14.04 17.87
N ALA A 83 4.03 13.36 18.67
CA ALA A 83 3.47 12.08 18.28
C ALA A 83 2.62 12.20 17.00
N ALA A 84 1.75 13.22 16.92
CA ALA A 84 0.97 13.50 15.72
C ALA A 84 1.88 13.73 14.50
N ALA A 85 2.94 14.53 14.63
CA ALA A 85 3.90 14.77 13.55
C ALA A 85 4.58 13.47 13.06
N LEU A 86 4.85 12.50 13.93
CA LEU A 86 5.34 11.18 13.51
C LEU A 86 4.35 10.48 12.59
N GLY A 87 3.07 10.44 12.97
CA GLY A 87 2.02 9.87 12.11
C GLY A 87 1.90 10.61 10.77
N LEU A 88 1.94 11.95 10.79
CA LEU A 88 1.81 12.76 9.59
C LEU A 88 2.99 12.61 8.62
N PHE A 89 4.20 12.32 9.10
CA PHE A 89 5.34 11.97 8.24
C PHE A 89 5.37 10.48 7.85
N ALA A 90 4.75 9.60 8.64
CA ALA A 90 4.62 8.18 8.30
C ALA A 90 3.71 7.97 7.07
N ILE A 91 2.61 8.73 6.96
CA ILE A 91 1.68 8.68 5.81
C ILE A 91 2.43 8.78 4.46
N PRO A 92 3.14 9.88 4.16
CA PRO A 92 3.86 10.03 2.90
C PRO A 92 5.05 9.09 2.75
N SER A 93 5.64 8.62 3.85
CA SER A 93 6.71 7.60 3.79
C SER A 93 6.15 6.26 3.29
N VAL A 94 5.03 5.82 3.85
CA VAL A 94 4.34 4.59 3.39
C VAL A 94 3.81 4.78 1.97
N ALA A 95 3.21 5.92 1.66
CA ALA A 95 2.75 6.21 0.31
C ALA A 95 3.90 6.19 -0.71
N GLY A 96 5.06 6.77 -0.37
CA GLY A 96 6.23 6.79 -1.24
C GLY A 96 6.66 5.38 -1.68
N ILE A 97 6.76 4.43 -0.76
CA ILE A 97 7.12 3.05 -1.12
C ILE A 97 6.01 2.33 -1.90
N THR A 98 4.74 2.59 -1.58
CA THR A 98 3.60 2.01 -2.33
C THR A 98 3.46 2.60 -3.73
N MET A 99 3.98 3.80 -3.99
CA MET A 99 4.06 4.39 -5.32
C MET A 99 5.28 3.89 -6.12
N MET A 100 6.33 3.41 -5.44
CA MET A 100 7.52 2.86 -6.10
C MET A 100 7.28 1.46 -6.67
N ILE A 101 6.46 0.63 -6.02
CA ILE A 101 6.27 -0.76 -6.48
C ILE A 101 5.58 -0.83 -7.85
N PRO A 102 4.49 -0.08 -8.11
CA PRO A 102 3.92 0.04 -9.45
C PRO A 102 4.92 0.51 -10.50
N TRP A 103 5.90 1.34 -10.14
CA TRP A 103 6.96 1.73 -11.07
C TRP A 103 7.81 0.53 -11.48
N PHE A 104 8.26 -0.29 -10.53
CA PHE A 104 9.04 -1.48 -10.84
C PHE A 104 8.24 -2.50 -11.66
N VAL A 105 6.95 -2.68 -11.36
CA VAL A 105 6.11 -3.70 -12.00
C VAL A 105 5.56 -3.25 -13.35
N LEU A 106 5.25 -1.97 -13.54
CA LEU A 106 4.52 -1.51 -14.72
C LEU A 106 5.42 -0.75 -15.69
N VAL A 107 6.40 -0.03 -15.15
CA VAL A 107 7.31 0.79 -15.95
C VAL A 107 8.58 0.01 -16.31
N LEU A 108 9.21 -0.64 -15.33
CA LEU A 108 10.55 -1.24 -15.53
C LEU A 108 10.55 -2.75 -15.75
N ALA A 109 9.47 -3.46 -15.40
CA ALA A 109 9.44 -4.91 -15.57
C ALA A 109 9.40 -5.30 -17.05
N GLU A 110 10.06 -6.43 -17.33
CA GLU A 110 10.13 -7.06 -18.63
C GLU A 110 9.25 -8.32 -18.63
N TYR A 111 8.46 -8.48 -19.69
CA TYR A 111 7.56 -9.63 -19.90
C TYR A 111 7.74 -10.22 -21.30
N PRO A 112 8.95 -10.68 -21.66
CA PRO A 112 9.24 -11.18 -23.01
C PRO A 112 8.38 -12.39 -23.37
N GLU A 113 7.98 -13.20 -22.39
CA GLU A 113 7.09 -14.36 -22.56
C GLU A 113 5.67 -13.98 -22.99
N LYS A 114 5.24 -12.74 -22.73
CA LYS A 114 3.95 -12.19 -23.14
C LYS A 114 4.05 -11.35 -24.43
N GLY A 115 5.24 -11.28 -25.03
CA GLY A 115 5.50 -10.46 -26.22
C GLY A 115 5.44 -8.94 -25.95
N VAL A 116 5.55 -8.53 -24.69
CA VAL A 116 5.55 -7.11 -24.30
C VAL A 116 6.85 -6.46 -24.77
N PRO A 117 6.79 -5.30 -25.46
CA PRO A 117 7.98 -4.56 -25.85
C PRO A 117 8.81 -4.12 -24.63
N PRO A 118 10.15 -4.04 -24.76
CA PRO A 118 11.00 -3.51 -23.71
C PRO A 118 10.59 -2.11 -23.26
N HIS A 119 10.82 -1.80 -21.99
CA HIS A 119 10.53 -0.45 -21.49
C HIS A 119 11.49 0.59 -22.09
N THR A 120 10.98 1.80 -22.31
CA THR A 120 11.77 2.93 -22.83
C THR A 120 12.15 3.96 -21.75
N ILE A 121 11.59 3.80 -20.55
CA ILE A 121 11.76 4.73 -19.43
C ILE A 121 12.75 4.14 -18.42
N ASN A 122 13.80 4.87 -18.09
CA ASN A 122 14.82 4.43 -17.15
C ASN A 122 14.79 5.23 -15.84
N GLY A 123 15.38 4.66 -14.79
CA GLY A 123 15.61 5.34 -13.52
C GLY A 123 14.46 5.21 -12.52
N MET A 124 14.48 6.08 -11.52
CA MET A 124 13.58 6.02 -10.37
C MET A 124 12.34 6.89 -10.58
N PRO A 125 11.20 6.54 -9.96
CA PRO A 125 9.97 7.30 -10.11
C PRO A 125 10.12 8.72 -9.55
N PRO A 126 9.44 9.72 -10.13
CA PRO A 126 9.36 11.07 -9.57
C PRO A 126 8.87 11.13 -8.11
N ALA A 127 8.12 10.12 -7.65
CA ALA A 127 7.66 9.96 -6.27
C ALA A 127 8.73 9.47 -5.28
N MET A 128 9.90 9.01 -5.75
CA MET A 128 10.98 8.52 -4.88
C MET A 128 11.41 9.52 -3.79
N PRO A 129 11.56 10.84 -4.07
CA PRO A 129 11.87 11.82 -3.03
C PRO A 129 10.83 11.89 -1.91
N ILE A 130 9.55 11.56 -2.19
CA ILE A 130 8.50 11.55 -1.17
C ILE A 130 8.85 10.54 -0.07
N LEU A 131 9.34 9.35 -0.44
CA LEU A 131 9.79 8.36 0.54
C LEU A 131 10.96 8.89 1.38
N PHE A 132 12.05 9.29 0.75
CA PHE A 132 13.30 9.59 1.47
C PHE A 132 13.23 10.89 2.28
N VAL A 133 12.62 11.94 1.74
CA VAL A 133 12.46 13.22 2.45
C VAL A 133 11.58 13.03 3.68
N ASN A 134 10.48 12.28 3.56
CA ASN A 134 9.60 12.06 4.70
C ASN A 134 10.16 11.06 5.71
N LEU A 135 10.91 10.05 5.29
CA LEU A 135 11.65 9.19 6.24
C LEU A 135 12.69 10.00 7.02
N LEU A 136 13.41 10.90 6.35
CA LEU A 136 14.35 11.80 7.02
C LEU A 136 13.64 12.63 8.10
N PHE A 137 12.52 13.28 7.77
CA PHE A 137 11.76 14.06 8.74
C PHE A 137 11.16 13.19 9.85
N TYR A 138 10.62 12.03 9.50
CA TYR A 138 10.10 11.05 10.45
C TYR A 138 11.14 10.66 11.50
N PHE A 139 12.34 10.26 11.08
CA PHE A 139 13.41 9.88 12.01
C PHE A 139 13.97 11.05 12.79
N ILE A 140 14.02 12.26 12.21
CA ILE A 140 14.38 13.46 12.97
C ILE A 140 13.38 13.67 14.12
N ILE A 141 12.06 13.57 13.87
CA ILE A 141 11.05 13.70 14.93
C ILE A 141 11.14 12.54 15.94
N LEU A 142 11.36 11.31 15.46
CA LEU A 142 11.41 10.10 16.29
C LEU A 142 12.57 10.15 17.28
N LEU A 143 13.70 10.70 16.86
CA LEU A 143 14.93 10.73 17.65
C LEU A 143 15.15 12.06 18.38
N ALA A 144 14.21 13.01 18.27
CA ALA A 144 14.30 14.33 18.90
C ALA A 144 13.98 14.38 20.41
N ASP A 145 13.58 13.27 21.06
CA ASP A 145 13.37 13.29 22.51
C ASP A 145 14.67 13.33 23.32
N GLN A 146 14.53 13.56 24.62
CA GLN A 146 15.62 13.57 25.59
C GLN A 146 15.92 12.16 26.15
N ASP A 147 15.57 11.10 25.41
CA ASP A 147 15.83 9.73 25.83
C ASP A 147 17.29 9.33 25.59
N THR A 148 17.73 8.25 26.23
CA THR A 148 19.09 7.72 26.07
C THR A 148 19.36 7.27 24.63
N LEU A 149 20.62 7.35 24.18
CA LEU A 149 21.04 6.86 22.85
C LEU A 149 20.64 5.39 22.63
N LYS A 150 20.75 4.56 23.68
CA LYS A 150 20.31 3.17 23.65
C LYS A 150 18.81 3.05 23.33
N ASN A 151 17.96 3.78 24.03
CA ASN A 151 16.51 3.73 23.79
C ASN A 151 16.14 4.33 22.42
N LYS A 152 16.85 5.36 21.97
CA LYS A 152 16.69 5.92 20.62
C LYS A 152 17.01 4.88 19.54
N ALA A 153 18.13 4.17 19.66
CA ALA A 153 18.50 3.09 18.75
C ALA A 153 17.45 1.96 18.77
N LEU A 154 16.96 1.58 19.96
CA LEU A 154 15.93 0.56 20.08
C LEU A 154 14.58 0.98 19.48
N LYS A 155 14.20 2.26 19.55
CA LYS A 155 12.97 2.77 18.91
C LYS A 155 13.02 2.64 17.39
N VAL A 156 14.18 2.76 16.75
CA VAL A 156 14.28 2.66 15.28
C VAL A 156 13.68 1.35 14.78
N VAL A 157 13.88 0.23 15.49
CA VAL A 157 13.44 -1.10 15.04
C VAL A 157 11.91 -1.21 14.87
N PRO A 158 11.07 -1.09 15.93
CA PRO A 158 9.63 -1.23 15.78
C PRO A 158 9.03 -0.14 14.89
N TYR A 159 9.51 1.11 14.98
CA TYR A 159 8.97 2.22 14.19
C TYR A 159 9.32 2.13 12.70
N THR A 160 10.43 1.48 12.33
CA THR A 160 10.75 1.17 10.93
C THR A 160 9.93 -0.01 10.45
N ALA A 161 9.84 -1.07 11.26
CA ALA A 161 9.09 -2.29 10.92
C ALA A 161 7.61 -1.98 10.64
N LEU A 162 6.97 -1.10 11.42
CA LEU A 162 5.60 -0.63 11.15
C LEU A 162 5.45 -0.05 9.75
N GLY A 163 6.39 0.81 9.33
CA GLY A 163 6.37 1.42 7.99
C GLY A 163 6.60 0.41 6.87
N ILE A 164 7.57 -0.50 7.04
CA ILE A 164 7.87 -1.57 6.07
C ILE A 164 6.64 -2.47 5.88
N VAL A 165 6.06 -2.98 6.97
CA VAL A 165 4.90 -3.86 6.88
C VAL A 165 3.70 -3.10 6.34
N SER A 166 3.46 -1.86 6.77
CA SER A 166 2.37 -1.03 6.26
C SER A 166 2.45 -0.82 4.74
N GLY A 167 3.64 -0.58 4.19
CA GLY A 167 3.85 -0.46 2.75
C GLY A 167 3.64 -1.80 2.01
N MET A 168 4.24 -2.88 2.53
CA MET A 168 4.12 -4.21 1.90
C MET A 168 2.66 -4.70 1.85
N VAL A 169 1.94 -4.62 2.97
CA VAL A 169 0.56 -5.12 3.03
C VAL A 169 -0.38 -4.25 2.19
N PHE A 170 -0.14 -2.94 2.09
CA PHE A 170 -0.90 -2.09 1.19
C PHE A 170 -0.77 -2.55 -0.27
N MET A 171 0.45 -2.91 -0.69
CA MET A 171 0.69 -3.44 -2.04
C MET A 171 0.03 -4.78 -2.26
N ASN A 172 0.13 -5.72 -1.31
CA ASN A 172 -0.63 -6.97 -1.37
C ASN A 172 -2.14 -6.70 -1.45
N GLY A 173 -2.62 -5.65 -0.77
CA GLY A 173 -3.98 -5.15 -0.89
C GLY A 173 -4.36 -4.73 -2.32
N GLN A 174 -3.48 -4.01 -3.01
CA GLN A 174 -3.67 -3.67 -4.43
C GLN A 174 -3.76 -4.92 -5.30
N HIS A 175 -2.88 -5.90 -5.10
CA HIS A 175 -2.96 -7.17 -5.80
C HIS A 175 -4.27 -7.91 -5.50
N GLY A 176 -4.67 -7.99 -4.22
CA GLY A 176 -5.92 -8.62 -3.79
C GLY A 176 -7.16 -7.99 -4.43
N VAL A 177 -7.27 -6.66 -4.41
CA VAL A 177 -8.45 -5.94 -4.94
C VAL A 177 -8.56 -6.03 -6.45
N ARG A 178 -7.44 -6.08 -7.20
CA ARG A 178 -7.47 -6.26 -8.66
C ARG A 178 -8.26 -7.49 -9.09
N TYR A 179 -8.26 -8.55 -8.28
CA TYR A 179 -9.01 -9.77 -8.58
C TYR A 179 -10.53 -9.64 -8.38
N PHE A 180 -11.01 -8.64 -7.62
CA PHE A 180 -12.46 -8.38 -7.48
C PHE A 180 -13.01 -7.48 -8.57
N ILE A 181 -12.14 -6.78 -9.29
CA ILE A 181 -12.56 -5.91 -10.37
C ILE A 181 -12.76 -6.81 -11.60
N HIS A 182 -14.02 -7.15 -11.83
CA HIS A 182 -14.45 -7.90 -13.01
C HIS A 182 -14.15 -7.11 -14.28
N ILE A 183 -13.60 -7.79 -15.29
CA ILE A 183 -13.47 -7.28 -16.66
C ILE A 183 -14.40 -8.13 -17.54
N PRO A 184 -15.51 -7.59 -18.02
CA PRO A 184 -16.27 -8.24 -19.07
C PRO A 184 -15.53 -8.05 -20.41
N GLY A 185 -15.03 -9.15 -20.98
CA GLY A 185 -14.53 -9.20 -22.36
C GLY A 185 -13.05 -8.88 -22.56
N GLU A 186 -12.47 -9.47 -23.61
CA GLU A 186 -11.18 -9.02 -24.15
C GLU A 186 -11.34 -7.61 -24.74
N PHE A 187 -10.35 -6.78 -24.50
CA PHE A 187 -10.16 -5.52 -25.21
C PHE A 187 -9.48 -5.82 -26.56
N ILE A 188 -10.20 -5.68 -27.67
CA ILE A 188 -9.57 -5.54 -28.99
C ILE A 188 -9.28 -4.08 -29.25
N THR A 189 -8.37 -3.78 -30.16
CA THR A 189 -8.26 -2.43 -30.70
C THR A 189 -9.21 -2.30 -31.89
N ASP A 190 -9.99 -1.22 -31.95
CA ASP A 190 -10.78 -0.89 -33.14
C ASP A 190 -9.85 -0.52 -34.30
N ALA A 191 -10.43 -0.24 -35.47
CA ALA A 191 -9.67 0.14 -36.67
C ALA A 191 -8.80 1.41 -36.48
N ASN A 192 -8.98 2.16 -35.38
CA ASN A 192 -8.22 3.36 -35.02
C ASN A 192 -7.16 3.10 -33.93
N GLY A 193 -7.00 1.85 -33.48
CA GLY A 193 -6.09 1.51 -32.38
C GLY A 193 -6.65 1.83 -30.99
N LEU A 194 -7.94 2.15 -30.86
CA LEU A 194 -8.58 2.44 -29.58
C LEU A 194 -9.13 1.16 -28.97
N VAL A 195 -8.99 1.01 -27.65
CA VAL A 195 -9.54 -0.12 -26.90
C VAL A 195 -11.06 -0.19 -27.06
N ALA A 196 -11.55 -1.26 -27.69
CA ALA A 196 -12.94 -1.62 -27.93
C ALA A 196 -13.22 -3.04 -27.40
N ALA A 197 -14.46 -3.33 -27.02
CA ALA A 197 -14.83 -4.67 -26.56
C ALA A 197 -14.80 -5.68 -27.73
N ASN A 198 -14.20 -6.86 -27.53
CA ASN A 198 -14.17 -7.94 -28.52
C ASN A 198 -15.60 -8.45 -28.81
N PRO A 199 -16.11 -8.36 -30.07
CA PRO A 199 -17.44 -8.85 -30.41
C PRO A 199 -17.53 -10.38 -30.43
N THR A 200 -16.39 -11.09 -30.43
CA THR A 200 -16.32 -12.57 -30.43
C THR A 200 -15.14 -13.03 -29.57
N PRO A 201 -15.25 -12.98 -28.23
CA PRO A 201 -14.14 -13.30 -27.34
C PRO A 201 -13.76 -14.80 -27.40
N PRO A 202 -12.48 -15.15 -27.58
CA PRO A 202 -11.97 -16.50 -27.33
C PRO A 202 -12.33 -16.93 -25.89
N PRO A 203 -12.58 -18.22 -25.62
CA PRO A 203 -12.93 -18.72 -24.29
C PRO A 203 -11.72 -18.60 -23.34
N PHE A 204 -11.51 -17.41 -22.78
CA PHE A 204 -10.33 -17.09 -21.97
C PHE A 204 -10.53 -17.28 -20.46
N THR A 205 -11.70 -17.70 -20.01
CA THR A 205 -11.81 -18.16 -18.64
C THR A 205 -11.22 -19.56 -18.57
N SER A 206 -9.97 -19.67 -18.12
CA SER A 206 -9.61 -20.87 -17.37
C SER A 206 -10.70 -21.05 -16.30
N ALA A 207 -11.07 -22.29 -15.96
CA ALA A 207 -12.08 -22.54 -14.94
C ALA A 207 -11.82 -21.73 -13.65
N LEU A 208 -10.56 -21.38 -13.36
CA LEU A 208 -10.12 -20.55 -12.24
C LEU A 208 -10.65 -19.10 -12.27
N ALA A 209 -10.82 -18.48 -13.43
CA ALA A 209 -11.32 -17.10 -13.54
C ALA A 209 -12.81 -17.00 -13.15
N HIS A 210 -13.59 -18.06 -13.34
CA HIS A 210 -14.96 -18.16 -12.83
C HIS A 210 -15.02 -18.18 -11.30
N TYR A 211 -13.94 -18.54 -10.60
CA TYR A 211 -13.91 -18.65 -9.13
C TYR A 211 -13.51 -17.36 -8.41
N ILE A 212 -13.29 -16.24 -9.12
CA ILE A 212 -12.60 -15.07 -8.57
C ILE A 212 -13.51 -13.83 -8.49
N THR A 213 -14.56 -13.73 -9.31
CA THR A 213 -15.38 -12.51 -9.41
C THR A 213 -16.65 -12.52 -8.56
N ASN A 214 -16.83 -13.50 -7.68
CA ASN A 214 -18.03 -13.66 -6.83
C ASN A 214 -19.35 -13.74 -7.65
N LEU A 215 -19.19 -14.00 -8.95
CA LEU A 215 -20.23 -14.20 -9.96
C LEU A 215 -20.10 -15.62 -10.53
N ASP A 216 -19.58 -16.54 -9.72
CA ASP A 216 -19.31 -17.95 -10.05
C ASP A 216 -20.58 -18.72 -10.45
N HIS A 217 -21.74 -18.09 -10.27
CA HIS A 217 -23.07 -18.58 -10.60
C HIS A 217 -23.67 -17.88 -11.84
N LEU A 218 -22.94 -16.95 -12.48
CA LEU A 218 -23.36 -16.19 -13.65
C LEU A 218 -22.34 -16.37 -14.79
N ASP A 219 -22.83 -16.70 -15.98
CA ASP A 219 -22.02 -16.68 -17.19
C ASP A 219 -21.74 -15.23 -17.54
N TRP A 220 -20.47 -14.84 -17.58
CA TRP A 220 -20.11 -13.43 -17.79
C TRP A 220 -20.41 -12.92 -19.21
N ARG A 221 -20.66 -13.81 -20.17
CA ARG A 221 -20.99 -13.49 -21.56
C ARG A 221 -22.49 -13.33 -21.75
N THR A 222 -23.27 -14.24 -21.17
CA THR A 222 -24.72 -14.26 -21.35
C THR A 222 -25.49 -13.64 -20.20
N PHE A 223 -24.84 -13.44 -19.05
CA PHE A 223 -25.45 -13.09 -17.77
C PHE A 223 -26.54 -14.08 -17.32
N GLU A 224 -26.49 -15.30 -17.84
CA GLU A 224 -27.37 -16.40 -17.43
C GLU A 224 -26.79 -17.12 -16.21
N MET A 225 -27.67 -17.70 -15.40
CA MET A 225 -27.25 -18.42 -14.21
C MET A 225 -26.62 -19.76 -14.63
N VAL A 226 -25.34 -19.97 -14.30
CA VAL A 226 -24.63 -21.26 -14.47
C VAL A 226 -24.88 -22.19 -13.29
N SER A 227 -25.34 -21.65 -12.17
CA SER A 227 -25.69 -22.38 -10.96
C SER A 227 -26.79 -21.64 -10.21
N ASP A 228 -27.80 -22.37 -9.72
CA ASP A 228 -28.86 -21.82 -8.86
C ASP A 228 -28.35 -21.48 -7.45
N GLN A 229 -27.14 -21.93 -7.10
CA GLN A 229 -26.49 -21.62 -5.83
C GLN A 229 -25.28 -20.72 -6.05
N ALA A 230 -25.18 -19.68 -5.23
CA ALA A 230 -23.96 -18.90 -5.09
C ALA A 230 -22.85 -19.81 -4.54
N VAL A 231 -22.00 -20.34 -5.42
CA VAL A 231 -20.82 -21.11 -5.02
C VAL A 231 -19.78 -20.13 -4.53
N TYR A 232 -19.54 -20.11 -3.22
CA TYR A 232 -18.53 -19.23 -2.64
C TYR A 232 -17.18 -19.93 -2.62
N SER A 233 -16.32 -19.59 -3.58
CA SER A 233 -14.93 -20.04 -3.59
C SER A 233 -14.19 -19.58 -2.33
N PRO A 234 -13.54 -20.47 -1.57
CA PRO A 234 -12.64 -20.08 -0.47
C PRO A 234 -11.52 -19.12 -0.93
N GLN A 235 -11.19 -19.12 -2.23
CA GLN A 235 -10.22 -18.20 -2.81
C GLN A 235 -10.75 -16.76 -2.85
N THR A 236 -12.05 -16.57 -3.14
CA THR A 236 -12.71 -15.26 -3.16
C THR A 236 -12.69 -14.64 -1.77
N LEU A 237 -12.98 -15.40 -0.71
CA LEU A 237 -12.88 -14.87 0.65
C LEU A 237 -11.44 -14.48 1.02
N ALA A 238 -10.50 -15.38 0.71
CA ALA A 238 -9.08 -15.17 0.99
C ALA A 238 -8.56 -13.91 0.30
N LEU A 239 -8.95 -13.69 -0.95
CA LEU A 239 -8.58 -12.51 -1.72
C LEU A 239 -9.31 -11.25 -1.25
N LEU A 240 -10.56 -11.35 -0.76
CA LEU A 240 -11.34 -10.20 -0.28
C LEU A 240 -10.70 -9.65 0.98
N LEU A 241 -10.40 -10.54 1.91
CA LEU A 241 -9.62 -10.25 3.11
C LEU A 241 -8.20 -9.83 2.72
N GLY A 242 -7.58 -10.51 1.75
CA GLY A 242 -6.28 -10.14 1.18
C GLY A 242 -6.24 -8.75 0.54
N GLY A 243 -7.36 -8.26 0.01
CA GLY A 243 -7.46 -6.94 -0.59
C GLY A 243 -7.75 -5.87 0.44
N PHE A 244 -9.01 -5.80 0.88
CA PHE A 244 -9.51 -4.68 1.67
C PHE A 244 -9.03 -4.69 3.12
N LEU A 245 -8.91 -5.87 3.75
CA LEU A 245 -8.36 -5.93 5.12
C LEU A 245 -6.90 -5.52 5.14
N LEU A 246 -6.11 -5.82 4.10
CA LEU A 246 -4.72 -5.35 4.03
C LEU A 246 -4.61 -3.82 3.84
N TYR A 247 -5.53 -3.18 3.10
CA TYR A 247 -5.61 -1.71 3.08
C TYR A 247 -5.92 -1.12 4.45
N ILE A 248 -6.94 -1.65 5.14
CA ILE A 248 -7.29 -1.20 6.49
C ILE A 248 -6.09 -1.42 7.42
N SER A 249 -5.43 -2.56 7.31
CA SER A 249 -4.26 -2.90 8.11
C SER A 249 -3.11 -1.92 7.90
N SER A 250 -2.83 -1.53 6.66
CA SER A 250 -1.82 -0.50 6.36
C SER A 250 -2.11 0.80 7.11
N VAL A 251 -3.38 1.27 7.08
CA VAL A 251 -3.82 2.48 7.78
C VAL A 251 -3.73 2.32 9.30
N LEU A 252 -4.16 1.19 9.85
CA LEU A 252 -4.07 0.91 11.29
C LEU A 252 -2.62 0.90 11.77
N LEU A 253 -1.68 0.35 10.98
CA LEU A 253 -0.26 0.41 11.30
C LEU A 253 0.26 1.85 11.32
N ILE A 254 -0.16 2.70 10.38
CA ILE A 254 0.18 4.14 10.39
C ILE A 254 -0.40 4.83 11.62
N VAL A 255 -1.67 4.58 11.96
CA VAL A 255 -2.36 5.18 13.12
C VAL A 255 -1.76 4.70 14.45
N SER A 256 -1.22 3.48 14.50
CA SER A 256 -0.57 2.94 15.69
C SER A 256 0.69 3.72 16.09
N ILE A 257 1.39 4.34 15.13
CA ILE A 257 2.63 5.09 15.35
C ILE A 257 2.45 6.25 16.34
N PRO A 258 1.57 7.24 16.11
CA PRO A 258 1.37 8.34 17.05
C PRO A 258 0.86 7.84 18.41
N LEU A 259 0.03 6.79 18.44
CA LEU A 259 -0.48 6.23 19.69
C LEU A 259 0.64 5.58 20.52
N MET A 260 1.50 4.77 19.91
CA MET A 260 2.65 4.17 20.60
C MET A 260 3.71 5.21 20.97
N ALA A 261 3.85 6.29 20.20
CA ALA A 261 4.76 7.40 20.56
C ALA A 261 4.30 8.12 21.83
N MET A 262 2.99 8.09 22.09
CA MET A 262 2.37 8.55 23.34
C MET A 262 2.32 7.47 24.44
N LYS A 263 2.89 6.29 24.20
CA LYS A 263 2.79 5.12 25.08
C LYS A 263 1.37 4.64 25.35
N ASN A 264 0.46 4.94 24.44
CA ASN A 264 -0.92 4.51 24.55
C ASN A 264 -1.03 3.02 24.16
N LYS A 265 -1.50 2.20 25.11
CA LYS A 265 -1.76 0.75 24.92
C LYS A 265 -2.60 0.44 23.69
N ALA A 266 -3.58 1.29 23.36
CA ALA A 266 -4.42 1.10 22.18
C ALA A 266 -3.58 1.05 20.90
N GLY A 267 -2.52 1.85 20.81
CA GLY A 267 -1.58 1.81 19.69
C GLY A 267 -0.84 0.48 19.59
N TRP A 268 -0.36 -0.04 20.71
CA TRP A 268 0.29 -1.36 20.74
C TRP A 268 -0.68 -2.47 20.35
N TYR A 269 -1.85 -2.57 20.98
CA TYR A 269 -2.86 -3.59 20.62
C TYR A 269 -3.27 -3.51 19.16
N MET A 270 -3.45 -2.29 18.62
CA MET A 270 -3.73 -2.08 17.20
C MET A 270 -2.61 -2.64 16.33
N ALA A 271 -1.36 -2.30 16.61
CA ALA A 271 -0.21 -2.81 15.85
C ALA A 271 -0.09 -4.33 15.92
N THR A 272 -0.19 -4.92 17.12
CA THR A 272 -0.02 -6.35 17.34
C THR A 272 -1.14 -7.17 16.70
N ALA A 273 -2.40 -6.73 16.86
CA ALA A 273 -3.55 -7.38 16.24
C ALA A 273 -3.49 -7.28 14.71
N THR A 274 -3.07 -6.11 14.19
CA THR A 274 -2.91 -5.91 12.74
C THR A 274 -1.78 -6.78 12.19
N ALA A 275 -0.63 -6.86 12.86
CA ALA A 275 0.48 -7.72 12.46
C ALA A 275 0.07 -9.21 12.42
N LEU A 276 -0.70 -9.67 13.40
CA LEU A 276 -1.26 -11.02 13.39
C LEU A 276 -2.25 -11.24 12.23
N ALA A 277 -3.22 -10.34 12.06
CA ALA A 277 -4.25 -10.46 11.02
C ALA A 277 -3.62 -10.48 9.61
N THR A 278 -2.69 -9.56 9.34
CA THR A 278 -1.96 -9.48 8.07
C THR A 278 -1.06 -10.68 7.84
N ALA A 279 -0.43 -11.25 8.87
CA ALA A 279 0.33 -12.49 8.73
C ALA A 279 -0.57 -13.65 8.28
N VAL A 280 -1.70 -13.86 8.97
CA VAL A 280 -2.67 -14.93 8.65
C VAL A 280 -3.18 -14.79 7.22
N VAL A 281 -3.68 -13.60 6.87
CA VAL A 281 -4.24 -13.33 5.55
C VAL A 281 -3.18 -13.44 4.45
N SER A 282 -1.95 -12.99 4.71
CA SER A 282 -0.88 -13.06 3.72
C SER A 282 -0.39 -14.49 3.49
N PHE A 283 -0.26 -15.31 4.53
CA PHE A 283 0.06 -16.74 4.35
C PHE A 283 -1.07 -17.51 3.66
N GLN A 284 -2.33 -17.20 3.98
CA GLN A 284 -3.47 -17.76 3.25
C GLN A 284 -3.42 -17.36 1.78
N GLY A 285 -3.14 -16.09 1.49
CA GLY A 285 -2.91 -15.58 0.14
C GLY A 285 -1.78 -16.32 -0.58
N PHE A 286 -0.67 -16.62 0.12
CA PHE A 286 0.42 -17.43 -0.43
C PHE A 286 -0.04 -18.84 -0.80
N VAL A 287 -0.76 -19.54 0.08
CA VAL A 287 -1.27 -20.90 -0.20
C VAL A 287 -2.22 -20.90 -1.40
N VAL A 288 -3.14 -19.93 -1.45
CA VAL A 288 -4.15 -19.82 -2.51
C VAL A 288 -3.53 -19.41 -3.85
N ARG A 289 -2.52 -18.53 -3.83
CA ARG A 289 -1.96 -17.90 -5.03
C ARG A 289 -0.62 -18.47 -5.47
N SER A 290 0.03 -19.27 -4.63
CA SER A 290 1.42 -19.71 -4.82
C SER A 290 2.36 -18.54 -5.16
N SER A 291 2.14 -17.37 -4.57
CA SER A 291 2.86 -16.12 -4.90
C SER A 291 3.83 -15.70 -3.79
N THR A 292 5.09 -15.49 -4.17
CA THR A 292 6.17 -15.12 -3.25
C THR A 292 5.98 -13.75 -2.60
N GLU A 293 5.25 -12.82 -3.24
CA GLU A 293 4.92 -11.50 -2.67
C GLU A 293 4.00 -11.64 -1.43
N TRP A 294 3.05 -12.57 -1.48
CA TRP A 294 2.17 -12.88 -0.36
C TRP A 294 2.95 -13.56 0.78
N LEU A 295 3.89 -14.45 0.43
CA LEU A 295 4.79 -15.05 1.41
C LEU A 295 5.65 -13.99 2.11
N GLN A 296 6.21 -13.04 1.34
CA GLN A 296 6.97 -11.91 1.89
C GLN A 296 6.12 -11.07 2.85
N GLY A 297 4.88 -10.74 2.46
CA GLY A 297 3.92 -10.07 3.34
C GLY A 297 3.68 -10.82 4.66
N GLY A 298 3.50 -12.15 4.58
CA GLY A 298 3.29 -13.00 5.76
C GLY A 298 4.49 -13.06 6.69
N LEU A 299 5.69 -13.20 6.11
CA LEU A 299 6.95 -13.23 6.86
C LEU A 299 7.24 -11.89 7.53
N LEU A 300 7.13 -10.78 6.81
CA LEU A 300 7.36 -9.44 7.35
C LEU A 300 6.38 -9.11 8.48
N SER A 301 5.10 -9.47 8.32
CA SER A 301 4.08 -9.28 9.35
C SER A 301 4.34 -10.13 10.60
N SER A 302 4.83 -11.37 10.42
CA SER A 302 5.24 -12.24 11.53
C SER A 302 6.46 -11.69 12.27
N VAL A 303 7.44 -11.15 11.55
CA VAL A 303 8.60 -10.49 12.14
C VAL A 303 8.18 -9.26 12.94
N LEU A 304 7.27 -8.43 12.41
CA LEU A 304 6.71 -7.30 13.16
C LEU A 304 6.01 -7.77 14.44
N LEU A 305 5.18 -8.82 14.36
CA LEU A 305 4.51 -9.39 15.53
C LEU A 305 5.55 -9.82 16.60
N ALA A 306 6.60 -10.53 16.20
CA ALA A 306 7.68 -10.91 17.11
C ALA A 306 8.37 -9.69 17.74
N ILE A 307 8.70 -8.67 16.94
CA ILE A 307 9.28 -7.41 17.42
C ILE A 307 8.39 -6.76 18.49
N LEU A 308 7.08 -6.69 18.26
CA LEU A 308 6.13 -6.05 19.18
C LEU A 308 5.94 -6.83 20.50
N LEU A 309 6.22 -8.14 20.50
CA LEU A 309 6.10 -9.02 21.67
C LEU A 309 7.40 -9.12 22.49
N ILE A 310 8.57 -8.82 21.90
CA ILE A 310 9.84 -8.82 22.63
C ILE A 310 9.81 -7.76 23.75
N PRO A 311 10.07 -8.13 25.02
CA PRO A 311 9.99 -7.20 26.15
C PRO A 311 10.84 -5.94 26.01
N ALA A 312 12.01 -6.05 25.36
CA ALA A 312 12.91 -4.93 25.12
C ALA A 312 12.25 -3.82 24.29
N PHE A 313 11.38 -4.16 23.34
CA PHE A 313 10.62 -3.19 22.55
C PHE A 313 9.30 -2.84 23.21
N LYS A 314 8.55 -3.82 23.72
CA LYS A 314 7.26 -3.58 24.40
C LYS A 314 7.38 -2.50 25.49
N ASN A 315 8.40 -2.58 26.34
CA ASN A 315 8.64 -1.62 27.43
C ASN A 315 8.95 -0.18 26.96
N LEU A 316 9.29 0.00 25.68
CA LEU A 316 9.47 1.33 25.07
C LEU A 316 8.15 1.89 24.51
N LEU A 317 7.22 1.01 24.14
CA LEU A 317 5.98 1.32 23.42
C LEU A 317 4.77 1.53 24.32
N ILE A 318 4.81 1.04 25.57
CA ILE A 318 3.77 1.23 26.59
C ILE A 318 4.36 1.75 27.91
N GLU A 319 3.49 2.16 28.84
CA GLU A 319 3.92 2.58 30.18
C GLU A 319 4.46 1.39 31.00
N LYS A 320 5.40 1.67 31.93
CA LYS A 320 6.00 0.63 32.76
C LYS A 320 5.00 0.13 33.80
N GLY A 321 4.92 -1.19 33.98
CA GLY A 321 4.01 -1.82 34.96
C GLY A 321 2.72 -2.38 34.34
N GLU A 322 2.62 -2.33 33.01
CA GLU A 322 1.51 -2.85 32.20
C GLU A 322 2.00 -3.81 31.09
#